data_AF-A0A378MZV4-F1
#
_entry.id   AF-A0A378MZV4-F1
#
_cell.length_a   1.000
_cell.length_b   1.000
_cell.length_c   1.000
_cell.angle_alpha   90.00
_cell.angle_beta   90.00
_cell.angle_gamma   90.00
#
_symmetry.space_group_name_H-M   'P 1'
#
loop_
_entity.id
_entity.type
_entity.pdbx_description
1 polymer ?
#
loop_
_entity_poly.entity_id
_entity_poly.type
_entity_poly.pdbx_seq_one_letter_code
_entity_poly.pdbx_strand_id
1 'polypeptide(L)'
;MSDEQQSVNTTEKSEKKSILHSLFSGLFQNEPKNREDLVEVIRDSVENELIDSDTKEMIEGVMEISELRVRDIMIPRAQIVFIDANEPLDVCIDLIIESAHSRFPVIRVRKILSKVFFTLKIY
;
A
#
# COMPACT_ATOMS: atom_id res chain seq x y z
N MET A 1 32.05 -62.25 34.75
CA MET A 1 33.15 -61.38 34.28
C MET A 1 32.67 -60.84 32.93
N SER A 2 32.05 -59.67 32.86
CA SER A 2 32.55 -58.31 33.12
C SER A 2 32.92 -57.61 31.81
N ASP A 3 32.14 -56.57 31.54
CA ASP A 3 32.54 -55.24 31.02
C ASP A 3 32.87 -55.09 29.52
N GLU A 4 31.88 -54.54 28.80
CA GLU A 4 31.79 -53.15 28.31
C GLU A 4 33.02 -52.45 27.65
N GLN A 5 32.68 -51.65 26.61
CA GLN A 5 33.32 -50.44 26.02
C GLN A 5 34.28 -50.60 24.81
N GLN A 6 34.36 -49.71 23.79
CA GLN A 6 33.54 -48.64 23.16
C GLN A 6 34.41 -47.97 22.03
N SER A 7 33.85 -47.51 20.91
CA SER A 7 34.28 -46.31 20.11
C SER A 7 33.31 -46.13 18.92
N VAL A 8 32.35 -45.19 18.86
CA VAL A 8 32.31 -43.71 18.85
C VAL A 8 32.35 -43.09 17.44
N ASN A 9 31.19 -42.52 17.08
CA ASN A 9 30.88 -41.35 16.22
C ASN A 9 30.97 -41.39 14.69
N THR A 10 29.80 -41.31 14.05
CA THR A 10 29.47 -40.26 13.05
C THR A 10 27.96 -40.11 12.92
N THR A 11 27.35 -39.25 13.74
CA THR A 11 25.91 -38.90 13.65
C THR A 11 25.72 -37.40 13.92
N GLU A 12 26.23 -36.53 13.05
CA GLU A 12 26.16 -35.05 13.27
C GLU A 12 25.47 -34.27 12.14
N LYS A 13 24.64 -34.89 11.29
CA LYS A 13 24.04 -34.18 10.14
C LYS A 13 22.51 -34.03 10.13
N SER A 14 21.80 -34.42 11.19
CA SER A 14 20.33 -34.49 11.18
C SER A 14 19.59 -33.43 12.01
N GLU A 15 20.19 -32.78 13.00
CA GLU A 15 19.41 -31.92 13.92
C GLU A 15 19.24 -30.47 13.43
N LYS A 16 20.22 -29.92 12.69
CA LYS A 16 20.19 -28.51 12.25
C LYS A 16 19.09 -28.19 11.23
N LYS A 17 18.50 -29.20 10.58
CA LYS A 17 17.37 -29.01 9.64
C LYS A 17 16.00 -29.02 10.33
N SER A 18 15.87 -29.66 11.49
CA SER A 18 14.60 -29.77 12.22
C SER A 18 14.21 -28.46 12.89
N ILE A 19 15.19 -27.71 13.40
CA ILE A 19 14.97 -26.50 14.19
C ILE A 19 14.63 -25.31 13.28
N LEU A 20 15.30 -25.18 12.13
CA LEU A 20 15.01 -24.11 11.18
C LEU A 20 13.65 -24.30 10.50
N HIS A 21 13.27 -25.55 10.18
CA HIS A 21 11.94 -25.82 9.66
C HIS A 21 10.87 -25.56 10.73
N SER A 22 11.09 -25.90 12.00
CA SER A 22 10.12 -25.65 13.08
C SER A 22 9.88 -24.16 13.34
N LEU A 23 10.91 -23.31 13.20
CA LEU A 23 10.76 -21.85 13.33
C LEU A 23 10.08 -21.23 12.11
N PHE A 24 10.38 -21.72 10.90
CA PHE A 24 9.69 -21.28 9.69
C PHE A 24 8.26 -21.84 9.58
N SER A 25 7.98 -23.01 10.15
CA SER A 25 6.65 -23.61 10.20
C SER A 25 5.72 -22.82 11.12
N GLY A 26 6.20 -22.32 12.27
CA GLY A 26 5.38 -21.59 13.22
C GLY A 26 4.87 -20.25 12.68
N LEU A 27 5.61 -19.63 11.76
CA LEU A 27 5.25 -18.34 11.16
C LEU A 27 4.23 -18.48 10.00
N PHE A 28 4.05 -19.69 9.44
CA PHE A 28 3.23 -19.94 8.25
C PHE A 28 1.99 -20.84 8.49
N GLN A 29 1.64 -21.15 9.75
CA GLN A 29 0.52 -22.07 10.04
C GLN A 29 -0.88 -21.45 9.93
N ASN A 30 -0.99 -20.13 9.87
CA ASN A 30 -2.27 -19.45 9.64
C ASN A 30 -2.11 -18.43 8.53
N GLU A 31 -2.29 -18.86 7.29
CA GLU A 31 -2.51 -17.92 6.19
C GLU A 31 -3.75 -17.08 6.53
N PRO A 32 -3.64 -15.74 6.56
CA PRO A 32 -4.75 -14.88 6.94
C PRO A 32 -5.91 -15.08 5.96
N LYS A 33 -7.10 -15.36 6.49
CA LYS A 33 -8.29 -15.69 5.67
C LYS A 33 -9.24 -14.51 5.54
N ASN A 34 -9.14 -13.55 6.44
CA ASN A 34 -9.95 -12.34 6.48
C ASN A 34 -9.07 -11.12 6.81
N ARG A 35 -9.68 -9.94 6.82
CA ARG A 35 -8.98 -8.67 7.04
C ARG A 35 -8.43 -8.57 8.45
N GLU A 36 -9.17 -9.06 9.43
CA GLU A 36 -8.79 -9.08 10.84
C GLU A 36 -7.54 -9.94 11.07
N ASP A 37 -7.49 -11.14 10.49
CA ASP A 37 -6.32 -12.03 10.53
C ASP A 37 -5.09 -11.34 9.91
N LEU A 38 -5.27 -10.62 8.79
CA LEU A 38 -4.17 -9.92 8.13
C LEU A 38 -3.64 -8.76 8.98
N VAL A 39 -4.52 -8.04 9.68
CA VAL A 39 -4.13 -6.96 10.61
C VAL A 39 -3.32 -7.54 11.78
N GLU A 40 -3.69 -8.70 12.32
CA GLU A 40 -2.90 -9.38 13.37
C GLU A 40 -1.51 -9.76 12.85
N VAL A 41 -1.41 -10.36 11.66
CA VAL A 41 -0.12 -10.72 11.06
C VAL A 41 0.79 -9.50 10.87
N ILE A 42 0.25 -8.38 10.40
CA ILE A 42 1.02 -7.13 10.21
C ILE A 42 1.48 -6.59 11.57
N ARG A 43 0.60 -6.62 12.59
CA ARG A 43 0.94 -6.17 13.94
C ARG A 43 2.07 -7.01 14.54
N ASP A 44 1.97 -8.34 14.48
CA ASP A 44 3.00 -9.25 14.95
C ASP A 44 4.32 -9.03 14.19
N SER A 45 4.25 -8.70 12.89
CA SER A 45 5.43 -8.41 12.09
C SER A 45 6.16 -7.14 12.55
N VAL A 46 5.45 -6.12 13.04
CA VAL A 46 6.06 -4.94 13.67
C VAL A 46 6.65 -5.28 15.03
N GLU A 47 5.92 -6.02 15.87
CA GLU A 47 6.40 -6.43 17.20
C GLU A 47 7.66 -7.30 17.13
N ASN A 48 7.79 -8.11 16.08
CA ASN A 48 8.98 -8.92 15.79
C ASN A 48 10.06 -8.17 14.97
N GLU A 49 9.93 -6.86 14.78
CA GLU A 49 10.89 -6.01 14.05
C GLU A 49 11.16 -6.45 12.60
N LEU A 50 10.22 -7.16 11.97
CA LEU A 50 10.32 -7.59 10.57
C LEU A 50 9.99 -6.49 9.58
N ILE A 51 9.12 -5.56 9.99
CA ILE A 51 8.73 -4.36 9.26
C ILE A 51 8.67 -3.18 10.22
N ASP A 52 8.89 -1.99 9.68
CA ASP A 52 8.77 -0.74 10.42
C ASP A 52 7.31 -0.23 10.47
N SER A 53 7.08 0.81 11.29
CA SER A 53 5.75 1.40 11.46
C SER A 53 5.22 2.07 10.19
N ASP A 54 6.08 2.66 9.36
CA ASP A 54 5.66 3.31 8.12
C ASP A 54 5.17 2.25 7.13
N THR A 55 5.85 1.10 7.07
CA THR A 55 5.43 -0.06 6.28
C THR A 55 4.07 -0.59 6.72
N LYS A 56 3.81 -0.67 8.03
CA LYS A 56 2.48 -1.00 8.55
C LYS A 56 1.42 0.01 8.08
N GLU A 57 1.67 1.30 8.25
CA GLU A 57 0.73 2.37 7.85
C GLU A 57 0.43 2.33 6.34
N MET A 58 1.45 2.05 5.51
CA MET A 58 1.24 1.88 4.07
C MET A 58 0.29 0.71 3.76
N ILE A 59 0.48 -0.46 4.39
CA ILE A 59 -0.36 -1.64 4.14
C ILE A 59 -1.79 -1.38 4.63
N GLU A 60 -1.96 -0.80 5.81
CA GLU A 60 -3.28 -0.40 6.33
C GLU A 60 -3.98 0.59 5.39
N GLY A 61 -3.24 1.58 4.88
CA GLY A 61 -3.76 2.54 3.91
C GLY A 61 -4.18 1.90 2.59
N VAL A 62 -3.44 0.91 2.08
CA VAL A 62 -3.83 0.18 0.86
C VAL A 62 -5.13 -0.61 1.09
N MET A 63 -5.28 -1.26 2.25
CA MET A 63 -6.52 -1.96 2.59
C MET A 63 -7.71 -1.00 2.63
N GLU A 64 -7.55 0.18 3.23
CA GLU A 64 -8.59 1.21 3.27
C GLU A 64 -8.95 1.73 1.87
N ILE A 65 -7.95 2.02 1.02
CA ILE A 65 -8.17 2.49 -0.36
C ILE A 65 -8.93 1.47 -1.19
N SER A 66 -8.75 0.16 -0.93
CA SER A 66 -9.44 -0.90 -1.67
C SER A 66 -10.97 -0.88 -1.47
N GLU A 67 -11.44 -0.27 -0.39
CA GLU A 67 -12.86 -0.15 -0.04
C GLU A 67 -13.48 1.16 -0.55
N LEU A 68 -12.65 2.15 -0.91
CA LEU A 68 -13.12 3.47 -1.36
C LEU A 68 -13.71 3.43 -2.77
N ARG A 69 -14.80 4.19 -2.97
CA ARG A 69 -15.37 4.43 -4.30
C ARG A 69 -14.81 5.74 -4.85
N VAL A 70 -14.79 5.86 -6.18
CA VAL A 70 -14.37 7.11 -6.87
C VAL A 70 -15.08 8.34 -6.31
N ARG A 71 -16.35 8.20 -5.94
CA ARG A 71 -17.15 9.32 -5.42
C ARG A 71 -16.73 9.79 -4.03
N ASP A 72 -16.02 8.95 -3.28
CA ASP A 72 -15.59 9.22 -1.92
C ASP A 72 -14.31 10.05 -1.90
N ILE A 73 -13.55 10.03 -3.01
CA ILE A 73 -12.25 10.72 -3.17
C ILE A 73 -12.22 11.78 -4.28
N MET A 74 -13.29 11.93 -5.06
CA MET A 74 -13.34 12.92 -6.15
C MET A 74 -13.63 14.33 -5.63
N ILE A 75 -13.12 15.34 -6.35
CA ILE A 75 -13.51 16.73 -6.14
C ILE A 75 -14.95 16.94 -6.67
N PRO A 76 -15.89 17.43 -5.86
CA PRO A 76 -17.26 17.71 -6.31
C PRO A 76 -17.27 18.67 -7.49
N ARG A 77 -18.15 18.43 -8.48
CA ARG A 77 -18.21 19.22 -9.72
C ARG A 77 -18.34 20.74 -9.50
N ALA A 78 -19.05 21.16 -8.46
CA ALA A 78 -19.24 22.57 -8.14
C ALA A 78 -17.97 23.27 -7.62
N GLN A 79 -16.96 22.50 -7.20
CA GLN A 79 -15.69 22.98 -6.64
C GLN A 79 -14.52 22.83 -7.62
N ILE A 80 -14.77 22.32 -8.84
CA ILE A 80 -13.74 22.13 -9.83
C ILE A 80 -13.35 23.48 -10.45
N VAL A 81 -12.06 23.82 -10.37
CA VAL A 81 -11.45 24.86 -11.21
C VAL A 81 -11.23 24.28 -12.60
N PHE A 82 -11.76 24.94 -13.63
CA PHE A 82 -11.69 24.48 -15.03
C PHE A 82 -11.30 25.62 -15.96
N ILE A 83 -10.80 25.26 -17.14
CA ILE A 83 -10.52 26.19 -18.23
C ILE A 83 -11.67 26.12 -19.24
N ASP A 84 -12.26 27.25 -19.61
CA ASP A 84 -13.21 27.31 -20.72
C ASP A 84 -12.46 27.50 -22.03
N ALA A 85 -12.72 26.64 -23.01
CA ALA A 85 -12.07 26.66 -24.32
C ALA A 85 -12.39 27.90 -25.17
N ASN A 86 -13.33 28.74 -24.74
CA ASN A 86 -13.69 29.98 -25.43
C ASN A 86 -13.07 31.22 -24.77
N GLU A 87 -12.47 31.09 -23.59
CA GLU A 87 -11.79 32.20 -22.91
C GLU A 87 -10.43 32.48 -23.58
N PRO A 88 -9.97 33.74 -23.60
CA PRO A 88 -8.68 34.09 -24.16
C PRO A 88 -7.54 33.52 -23.28
N LEU A 89 -6.39 33.33 -23.92
CA LEU A 89 -5.28 32.58 -23.34
C LEU A 89 -4.67 33.26 -22.10
N ASP A 90 -4.65 34.58 -22.08
CA ASP A 90 -4.20 35.40 -20.94
C ASP A 90 -5.01 35.09 -19.68
N VAL A 91 -6.33 35.10 -19.77
CA VAL A 91 -7.24 34.74 -18.65
C VAL A 91 -6.99 33.31 -18.17
N CYS A 92 -6.72 32.38 -19.08
CA CYS A 92 -6.40 31.00 -18.72
C CYS A 92 -5.07 30.88 -17.97
N ILE A 93 -4.06 31.64 -18.39
CA ILE A 93 -2.73 31.64 -17.74
C ILE A 93 -2.83 32.21 -16.33
N ASP A 94 -3.55 33.32 -16.14
CA ASP A 94 -3.74 33.92 -14.82
C ASP A 94 -4.41 32.93 -13.87
N LEU A 95 -5.45 32.22 -14.32
CA LEU A 95 -6.12 31.17 -13.55
C LEU A 95 -5.16 30.02 -13.18
N ILE A 96 -4.32 29.57 -14.11
CA ILE A 96 -3.37 28.47 -13.88
C ILE A 96 -2.36 28.87 -12.80
N ILE A 97 -1.82 30.09 -12.88
CA ILE A 97 -0.83 30.61 -11.92
C ILE A 97 -1.47 30.77 -10.54
N GLU A 98 -2.68 31.34 -10.46
CA GLU A 98 -3.36 31.59 -9.18
C GLU A 98 -3.77 30.29 -8.48
N SER A 99 -4.31 29.32 -9.22
CA SER A 99 -4.81 28.07 -8.64
C SER A 99 -3.73 27.04 -8.31
N ALA A 100 -2.55 27.14 -8.94
CA ALA A 100 -1.40 26.25 -8.74
C ALA A 100 -1.76 24.74 -8.84
N HIS A 101 -2.68 24.39 -9.75
CA HIS A 101 -3.00 23.00 -10.06
C HIS A 101 -2.18 22.49 -11.25
N SER A 102 -1.81 21.19 -11.26
CA SER A 102 -1.11 20.58 -12.39
C SER A 102 -1.98 20.40 -13.64
N ARG A 103 -3.28 20.21 -13.44
CA ARG A 103 -4.22 19.72 -14.45
C ARG A 103 -5.53 20.43 -14.30
N PHE A 104 -6.06 20.87 -15.44
CA PHE A 104 -7.33 21.58 -15.53
C PHE A 104 -8.25 20.87 -16.51
N PRO A 105 -9.50 20.59 -16.10
CA PRO A 105 -10.52 20.22 -17.05
C PRO A 105 -10.76 21.34 -18.05
N VAL A 106 -10.78 20.99 -19.33
CA VAL A 106 -11.15 21.93 -20.40
C VAL A 106 -12.61 21.66 -20.78
N ILE A 107 -13.45 22.69 -20.70
CA ILE A 107 -14.86 22.60 -21.07
C ILE A 107 -15.13 23.39 -22.34
N ARG A 108 -16.06 22.89 -23.16
CA ARG A 108 -16.63 23.63 -24.30
C ARG A 108 -18.13 23.37 -24.34
N VAL A 109 -18.93 24.44 -24.30
CA VAL A 109 -20.41 24.37 -24.44
C VAL A 109 -21.03 23.32 -23.49
N ARG A 110 -20.90 23.55 -22.18
CA ARG A 110 -21.46 22.74 -21.08
C ARG A 110 -21.14 21.23 -21.10
N LYS A 111 -20.26 20.76 -21.97
CA LYS A 111 -19.73 19.40 -21.97
C LYS A 111 -18.29 19.41 -21.47
N ILE A 112 -18.01 18.53 -20.50
CA ILE A 112 -16.64 18.25 -20.08
C ILE A 112 -16.03 17.36 -21.17
N LEU A 113 -14.91 17.80 -21.76
CA LEU A 113 -14.24 17.05 -22.83
C LEU A 113 -13.43 15.85 -22.31
N SER A 114 -13.21 15.75 -21.00
CA SER A 114 -12.43 14.68 -20.36
C SER A 114 -13.13 14.08 -19.14
N LYS A 115 -12.97 12.76 -18.96
CA LYS A 115 -13.49 12.00 -17.82
C LYS A 115 -12.29 11.56 -16.98
N VAL A 116 -12.39 11.78 -15.66
CA VAL A 116 -11.36 11.53 -14.63
C VAL A 116 -10.32 12.64 -14.49
N PHE A 117 -10.36 13.34 -13.34
CA PHE A 117 -9.39 14.35 -12.97
C PHE A 117 -8.98 14.14 -11.51
N PHE A 118 -7.75 13.69 -11.31
CA PHE A 118 -7.02 13.90 -10.07
C PHE A 118 -6.21 15.19 -10.25
N THR A 119 -6.49 16.20 -9.44
CA THR A 119 -5.69 17.43 -9.39
C THR A 119 -4.47 17.16 -8.54
N LEU A 120 -3.31 16.91 -9.16
CA LEU A 120 -2.04 16.93 -8.43
C LEU A 120 -1.62 18.39 -8.26
N LYS A 121 -1.27 18.82 -7.05
CA LYS A 121 -0.68 20.14 -6.81
C LYS A 121 0.80 20.05 -7.20
N ILE A 122 1.25 20.84 -8.17
CA ILE A 122 2.69 20.94 -8.46
C ILE A 122 3.22 21.97 -7.48
N TYR A 123 4.16 21.56 -6.63
CA TYR A 123 4.93 22.46 -5.78
C TYR A 123 5.94 23.24 -6.61
#